data_AF-N9LLY8-F1
#
_entry.id   AF-N9LLY8-F1
#
_cell.length_a   1.000
_cell.length_b   1.000
_cell.length_c   1.000
_cell.angle_alpha   90.00
_cell.angle_beta   90.00
_cell.angle_gamma   90.00
#
_symmetry.space_group_name_H-M   'P 1'
#
loop_
_entity.id
_entity.type
_entity.pdbx_description
1 polymer ?
#
loop_
_entity_poly.entity_id
_entity_poly.type
_entity_poly.pdbx_seq_one_letter_code
_entity_poly.pdbx_strand_id
1 'polypeptide(L)'
;MDPETFETFYGDCTWVLVERIADEGGSSETIQIENLKGFAGQTCPRTGNWWSPANQLQSRYFEQGEVFPEVENNSWGETIWYLEVTNKK
;
A
#
# COMPACT_ATOMS: atom_id res chain seq x y z
N MET A 1 50.79 -13.57 -14.20
CA MET A 1 50.11 -12.58 -13.34
C MET A 1 49.01 -12.03 -14.21
N ASP A 2 47.92 -12.77 -14.25
CA ASP A 2 46.89 -12.69 -15.29
C ASP A 2 45.66 -12.03 -14.66
N PRO A 3 45.16 -10.91 -15.22
CA PRO A 3 44.13 -10.09 -14.59
C PRO A 3 42.70 -10.57 -14.94
N GLU A 4 42.39 -11.85 -14.77
CA GLU A 4 41.08 -12.44 -15.11
C GLU A 4 40.31 -12.94 -13.88
N THR A 5 40.42 -12.24 -12.74
CA THR A 5 39.64 -12.56 -11.53
C THR A 5 38.74 -11.39 -11.15
N PHE A 6 37.86 -10.99 -12.06
CA PHE A 6 36.61 -10.36 -11.66
C PHE A 6 35.48 -11.34 -11.96
N GLU A 7 35.45 -12.41 -11.16
CA GLU A 7 34.32 -13.33 -11.08
C GLU A 7 33.10 -12.55 -10.61
N THR A 8 32.39 -11.97 -11.56
CA THR A 8 31.03 -11.51 -11.38
C THR A 8 30.18 -12.76 -11.11
N PHE A 9 30.04 -13.11 -9.83
CA PHE A 9 29.06 -14.08 -9.32
C PHE A 9 27.66 -13.50 -9.54
N TYR A 10 27.21 -13.45 -10.80
CA TYR A 10 25.79 -13.40 -11.14
C TYR A 10 25.24 -14.80 -10.86
N GLY A 11 24.98 -15.07 -9.57
CA GLY A 11 24.11 -16.19 -9.23
C GLY A 11 22.77 -15.95 -9.91
N ASP A 12 22.32 -16.90 -10.73
CA ASP A 12 21.07 -16.84 -11.47
C ASP A 12 19.90 -16.58 -10.53
N CYS A 13 19.55 -15.31 -10.32
CA CYS A 13 18.38 -14.92 -9.54
C CYS A 13 17.14 -15.29 -10.35
N THR A 14 16.63 -16.50 -10.12
CA THR A 14 15.40 -16.98 -10.71
C THR A 14 14.23 -16.42 -9.92
N TRP A 15 13.60 -15.37 -10.44
CA TRP A 15 12.37 -14.82 -9.88
C TRP A 15 11.18 -15.64 -10.40
N VAL A 16 10.48 -16.31 -9.49
CA VAL A 16 9.22 -17.00 -9.82
C VAL A 16 8.07 -16.05 -9.54
N LEU A 17 7.30 -15.72 -10.57
CA LEU A 17 6.06 -14.97 -10.44
C LEU A 17 4.99 -15.91 -9.86
N VAL A 18 4.60 -15.69 -8.60
CA VAL A 18 3.51 -16.42 -7.95
C VAL A 18 2.22 -15.64 -8.18
N GLU A 19 1.42 -16.09 -9.14
CA GLU A 19 0.07 -15.59 -9.36
C GLU A 19 -0.91 -16.37 -8.47
N ARG A 20 -1.70 -15.66 -7.66
CA ARG A 20 -2.68 -16.30 -6.77
C ARG A 20 -3.87 -16.79 -7.60
N ILE A 21 -3.97 -18.10 -7.82
CA ILE A 21 -5.13 -18.72 -8.48
C ILE A 21 -6.35 -18.60 -7.56
N ALA A 22 -7.40 -17.95 -8.05
CA ALA A 22 -8.65 -17.72 -7.35
C ALA A 22 -9.61 -18.88 -7.58
N ASP A 23 -9.26 -20.09 -7.14
CA ASP A 23 -10.21 -21.20 -7.14
C ASP A 23 -10.48 -21.63 -5.69
N GLU A 24 -11.70 -21.31 -5.27
CA GLU A 24 -12.37 -21.75 -4.05
C GLU A 24 -11.92 -21.11 -2.71
N GLY A 25 -12.69 -20.10 -2.28
CA GLY A 25 -12.94 -19.86 -0.85
C GLY A 25 -12.10 -18.78 -0.15
N GLY A 26 -11.79 -17.67 -0.80
CA GLY A 26 -11.45 -16.43 -0.12
C GLY A 26 -12.42 -15.35 -0.56
N SER A 27 -13.35 -14.94 0.30
CA SER A 27 -14.27 -13.84 -0.02
C SER A 27 -13.44 -12.66 -0.54
N SER A 28 -13.64 -12.28 -1.81
CA SER A 28 -12.93 -11.13 -2.39
C SER A 28 -13.18 -9.86 -1.58
N GLU A 29 -14.22 -9.85 -0.77
CA GLU A 29 -14.58 -8.75 0.10
C GLU A 29 -13.62 -8.58 1.27
N THR A 30 -12.89 -9.61 1.74
CA THR A 30 -11.98 -9.48 2.90
C THR A 30 -10.58 -9.03 2.50
N ILE A 31 -10.05 -9.58 1.40
CA ILE A 31 -8.69 -9.27 0.90
C ILE A 31 -8.59 -7.84 0.35
N GLN A 32 -9.72 -7.27 -0.13
CA GLN A 32 -9.77 -5.90 -0.65
C GLN A 32 -9.77 -4.84 0.45
N ILE A 33 -10.32 -5.12 1.65
CA ILE A 33 -10.40 -4.13 2.74
C ILE A 33 -9.00 -3.78 3.26
N GLU A 34 -8.11 -4.77 3.29
CA GLU A 34 -6.82 -4.68 3.97
C GLU A 34 -5.80 -3.77 3.25
N ASN A 35 -6.03 -3.44 1.98
CA ASN A 35 -5.13 -2.60 1.18
C ASN A 35 -5.82 -1.37 0.58
N LEU A 36 -6.96 -0.95 1.15
CA LEU A 36 -7.62 0.27 0.70
C LEU A 36 -6.71 1.48 0.89
N LYS A 37 -6.36 2.13 -0.23
CA LYS A 37 -5.60 3.37 -0.28
C LYS A 37 -6.30 4.40 -1.18
N GLY A 38 -6.15 5.67 -0.86
CA GLY A 38 -6.66 6.78 -1.66
C GLY A 38 -5.69 7.96 -1.66
N PHE A 39 -5.63 8.69 -2.75
CA PHE A 39 -4.81 9.90 -2.85
C PHE A 39 -5.60 11.12 -2.37
N ALA A 40 -4.91 12.18 -1.95
CA ALA A 40 -5.54 13.47 -1.72
C ALA A 40 -6.30 13.95 -2.96
N GLY A 41 -7.46 14.54 -2.74
CA GLY A 41 -8.38 14.92 -3.80
C GLY A 41 -9.25 13.77 -4.35
N GLN A 42 -8.97 12.51 -4.00
CA GLN A 42 -9.86 11.39 -4.33
C GLN A 42 -10.98 11.22 -3.32
N THR A 43 -12.10 10.68 -3.79
CA THR A 43 -13.23 10.31 -2.94
C THR A 43 -12.93 9.04 -2.14
N CYS A 44 -13.26 9.07 -0.86
CA CYS A 44 -13.10 7.97 0.08
C CYS A 44 -13.94 6.78 -0.40
N PRO A 45 -13.30 5.65 -0.72
CA PRO A 45 -14.03 4.48 -1.21
C PRO A 45 -14.81 3.79 -0.08
N ARG A 46 -14.42 4.01 1.18
CA ARG A 46 -15.02 3.34 2.34
C ARG A 46 -14.95 4.22 3.59
N THR A 47 -16.04 4.20 4.35
CA THR A 47 -16.11 4.81 5.67
C THR A 47 -15.21 4.06 6.66
N GLY A 48 -14.38 4.79 7.42
CA GLY A 48 -13.53 4.21 8.46
C GLY A 48 -12.43 5.16 8.91
N ASN A 49 -11.51 4.66 9.74
CA ASN A 49 -10.31 5.41 10.11
C ASN A 49 -9.26 5.22 9.03
N TRP A 50 -8.71 6.32 8.52
CA TRP A 50 -7.65 6.34 7.54
C TRP A 50 -6.44 7.05 8.11
N TRP A 51 -5.25 6.52 7.89
CA TRP A 51 -3.99 7.12 8.31
C TRP A 51 -3.15 7.50 7.10
N SER A 52 -2.31 8.52 7.26
CA SER A 52 -1.38 8.92 6.20
C SER A 52 -0.02 9.25 6.80
N PRO A 53 1.09 8.77 6.20
CA PRO A 53 2.43 9.18 6.61
C PRO A 53 2.68 10.68 6.37
N ALA A 54 2.04 11.26 5.35
CA ALA A 54 2.06 12.70 5.10
C ALA A 54 1.33 13.49 6.21
N ASN A 55 0.33 12.89 6.87
CA ASN A 55 -0.42 13.48 7.98
C ASN A 55 0.20 13.18 9.36
N GLN A 56 1.52 13.25 9.49
CA GLN A 56 2.22 12.99 10.77
C GLN A 56 1.90 11.61 11.40
N LEU A 57 1.56 10.61 10.58
CA LEU A 57 1.08 9.28 11.04
C LEU A 57 -0.20 9.34 11.90
N GLN A 58 -0.95 10.44 11.85
CA GLN A 58 -2.25 10.53 12.51
C GLN A 58 -3.32 9.85 11.66
N SER A 59 -4.15 9.05 12.33
CA SER A 59 -5.38 8.55 11.74
C SER A 59 -6.52 9.54 11.90
N ARG A 60 -7.42 9.52 10.93
CA ARG A 60 -8.59 10.38 10.84
C ARG A 60 -9.75 9.58 10.28
N TYR A 61 -10.93 9.77 10.87
CA TYR A 61 -12.14 9.15 10.36
C TYR A 61 -12.63 9.88 9.12
N PHE A 62 -12.98 9.12 8.08
CA PHE A 62 -13.61 9.63 6.86
C PHE A 62 -14.82 8.77 6.52
N GLU A 63 -15.83 9.41 5.93
CA GLU A 63 -17.01 8.74 5.40
C GLU A 63 -16.85 8.43 3.89
N GLN A 64 -17.50 7.37 3.43
CA GLN A 64 -17.54 7.01 2.01
C GLN A 64 -18.13 8.17 1.21
N GLY A 65 -17.40 8.61 0.18
CA GLY A 65 -17.78 9.76 -0.63
C GLY A 65 -17.22 11.11 -0.15
N GLU A 66 -16.52 11.18 0.98
CA GLU A 66 -15.75 12.38 1.35
C GLU A 66 -14.46 12.48 0.54
N VAL A 67 -13.97 13.70 0.28
CA VAL A 67 -12.71 13.90 -0.43
C VAL A 67 -11.55 13.90 0.57
N PHE A 68 -10.50 13.13 0.28
CA PHE A 68 -9.29 13.12 1.11
C PHE A 68 -8.60 14.49 1.07
N PRO A 69 -8.28 15.09 2.23
CA PRO A 69 -7.56 16.34 2.28
C PRO A 69 -6.10 16.13 1.86
N GLU A 70 -5.57 17.15 1.18
CA GLU A 70 -4.15 17.24 0.87
C GLU A 70 -3.39 17.80 2.08
N VAL A 71 -2.27 17.16 2.43
CA VAL A 71 -1.35 17.70 3.44
C VAL A 71 -0.22 18.42 2.72
N GLU A 72 -0.39 19.72 2.51
CA GLU A 72 0.53 20.60 1.78
C GLU A 72 1.91 20.75 2.47
N ASN A 73 2.02 20.39 3.76
CA ASN A 73 3.23 20.56 4.58
C ASN A 73 3.96 19.24 4.85
N ASN A 74 4.21 18.45 3.80
CA ASN A 74 4.92 17.19 3.94
C ASN A 74 6.06 17.05 2.90
N SER A 75 7.19 16.49 3.31
CA SER A 75 8.37 16.27 2.44
C SER A 75 8.26 15.04 1.53
N TRP A 76 7.14 14.32 1.56
CA TRP A 76 6.85 13.09 0.82
C TRP A 76 6.13 13.33 -0.51
N GLY A 77 5.73 14.58 -0.81
CA GLY A 77 5.00 14.92 -2.04
C GLY A 77 3.51 14.61 -1.91
N GLU A 78 2.99 13.69 -2.74
CA GLU A 78 1.56 13.35 -2.76
C GLU A 78 1.09 12.71 -1.45
N THR A 79 -0.05 13.18 -0.93
CA THR A 79 -0.65 12.64 0.28
C THR A 79 -1.44 11.38 -0.04
N ILE A 80 -1.01 10.23 0.50
CA ILE A 80 -1.70 8.95 0.36
C ILE A 80 -2.31 8.55 1.71
N TRP A 81 -3.59 8.24 1.71
CA TRP A 81 -4.37 7.75 2.85
C TRP A 81 -4.55 6.24 2.76
N TYR A 82 -4.38 5.54 3.87
CA TYR A 82 -4.53 4.09 4.01
C TYR A 82 -5.59 3.77 5.04
N LEU A 83 -6.53 2.87 4.74
CA LEU A 83 -7.57 2.48 5.69
C LEU A 83 -6.95 1.66 6.83
N GLU A 84 -7.19 2.06 8.07
CA GLU A 84 -6.89 1.26 9.26
C GLU A 84 -7.87 0.09 9.34
N VAL A 85 -7.48 -1.04 8.74
CA VAL A 85 -8.11 -2.33 9.05
C VAL A 85 -7.67 -2.77 10.44
N THR A 86 -8.47 -2.42 11.44
CA THR A 86 -8.32 -2.97 12.79
C THR A 86 -8.66 -4.45 12.74
N ASN A 87 -7.64 -5.28 12.49
CA ASN A 87 -7.68 -6.71 12.76
C ASN A 87 -7.76 -6.90 14.28
N LYS A 88 -8.95 -6.71 14.86
CA LYS A 88 -9.22 -7.13 16.23
C LYS A 88 -9.14 -8.65 16.25
N LYS A 89 -8.00 -9.13 16.75
CA LYS A 89 -7.71 -10.54 17.01
C LYS A 89 -8.53 -11.06 18.19
#